data_AF-A0A384D4S2-F1
#
_entry.id   AF-A0A384D4S2-F1
#
_cell.length_a   1.000
_cell.length_b   1.000
_cell.length_c   1.000
_cell.angle_alpha   90.00
_cell.angle_beta   90.00
_cell.angle_gamma   90.00
#
_symmetry.space_group_name_H-M   'P 1'
#
loop_
_entity.id
_entity.type
_entity.pdbx_description
1 polymer ?
#
loop_
_entity_poly.entity_id
_entity_poly.type
_entity_poly.pdbx_seq_one_letter_code
_entity_poly.pdbx_strand_id
1 'polypeptide(L)'
;METQRDSPSLARWSLLLLLLGLVITPAASRTLTYREAVLRVVDSLNQQSSEENFYRLLQLDSQPEGDENPDIPKPVSFTMKETVCPKTTQKPLEECDFKDNGLVKRCNGTVTLDADRSYYDINCDEAQEARFVRLRDFFKKAEQKIRGRIRGIGRRIWRIGKGIRDILKNLPPRPRV
;
A
#
# COMPACT_ATOMS: atom_id res chain seq x y z
N MET A 1 -10.39 41.28 72.62
CA MET A 1 -10.86 41.91 71.37
C MET A 1 -9.75 41.77 70.37
N GLU A 2 -9.79 40.74 69.53
CA GLU A 2 -8.83 40.51 68.45
C GLU A 2 -9.56 40.82 67.14
N THR A 3 -9.13 41.88 66.47
CA THR A 3 -9.73 42.37 65.22
C THR A 3 -9.18 41.58 64.04
N GLN A 4 -10.01 40.69 63.51
CA GLN A 4 -9.78 40.00 62.25
C GLN A 4 -9.86 41.02 61.10
N ARG A 5 -8.71 41.39 60.54
CA ARG A 5 -8.60 42.32 59.42
C ARG A 5 -8.67 41.53 58.12
N ASP A 6 -9.88 41.17 57.72
CA ASP A 6 -10.12 40.52 56.42
C ASP A 6 -9.71 41.49 55.30
N SER A 7 -8.58 41.19 54.67
CA SER A 7 -8.01 42.00 53.60
C SER A 7 -8.70 41.64 52.28
N PRO A 8 -9.55 42.53 51.71
CA PRO A 8 -10.35 42.22 50.52
C PRO A 8 -9.50 42.00 49.26
N SER A 9 -8.23 42.41 49.28
CA SER A 9 -7.28 42.18 48.19
C SER A 9 -6.91 40.71 48.05
N LEU A 10 -6.53 40.03 49.13
CA LEU A 10 -6.11 38.62 49.12
C LEU A 10 -7.22 37.68 48.65
N ALA A 11 -8.46 37.92 49.09
CA ALA A 11 -9.62 37.18 48.64
C ALA A 11 -9.88 37.35 47.13
N ARG A 12 -9.68 38.56 46.60
CA ARG A 12 -9.85 38.85 45.17
C ARG A 12 -8.78 38.19 44.29
N TRP A 13 -7.52 38.17 44.75
CA TRP A 13 -6.43 37.44 44.08
C TRP A 13 -6.64 35.93 44.12
N SER A 14 -7.11 35.40 45.26
CA SER A 14 -7.48 33.99 45.39
C SER A 14 -8.61 33.60 44.43
N LEU A 15 -9.64 34.44 44.30
CA LEU A 15 -10.73 34.23 43.35
C LEU A 15 -10.25 34.26 41.89
N LEU A 16 -9.35 35.19 41.56
CA LEU A 16 -8.73 35.28 40.23
C LEU A 16 -7.89 34.04 39.90
N LEU A 17 -7.11 33.53 40.85
CA LEU A 17 -6.32 32.30 40.66
C LEU A 17 -7.22 31.06 40.54
N LEU A 18 -8.32 30.98 41.30
CA LEU A 18 -9.34 29.93 41.17
C LEU A 18 -10.02 29.97 39.80
N LEU A 19 -10.35 31.17 39.28
CA LEU A 19 -10.93 31.34 37.95
C LEU A 19 -9.93 30.99 36.83
N LEU A 20 -8.64 31.30 37.00
CA LEU A 20 -7.59 30.89 36.04
C LEU A 20 -7.35 29.37 36.04
N GLY A 21 -7.46 28.72 37.21
CA GLY A 21 -7.29 27.27 37.33
C GLY A 21 -8.39 26.45 36.66
N LEU A 22 -9.56 27.05 36.41
CA LEU A 22 -10.72 26.38 35.81
C LEU A 22 -10.64 26.23 34.28
N VAL A 23 -9.60 26.79 33.63
CA VAL A 23 -9.45 26.79 32.16
C VAL A 23 -8.63 25.60 31.64
N ILE A 24 -8.11 24.73 32.52
CA ILE A 24 -7.42 23.52 32.09
C ILE A 24 -8.47 22.46 31.77
N THR A 25 -9.04 22.52 30.57
CA THR A 25 -9.77 21.39 30.01
C THR A 25 -8.79 20.23 29.87
N PRO A 26 -9.03 19.05 30.48
CA PRO A 26 -8.22 17.88 30.18
C PRO A 26 -8.32 17.63 28.68
N ALA A 27 -7.19 17.62 27.99
CA ALA A 27 -7.14 17.21 26.60
C ALA A 27 -7.55 15.73 26.57
N ALA A 28 -8.78 15.44 26.14
CA ALA A 28 -9.16 14.09 25.83
C ALA A 28 -8.28 13.63 24.66
N SER A 29 -7.37 12.70 24.90
CA SER A 29 -6.54 12.16 23.83
C SER A 29 -7.43 11.38 22.87
N ARG A 30 -7.24 11.61 21.57
CA ARG A 30 -8.02 10.91 20.55
C ARG A 30 -7.38 9.54 20.32
N THR A 31 -8.14 8.48 20.52
CA THR A 31 -7.72 7.13 20.12
C THR A 31 -8.08 6.88 18.66
N LEU A 32 -7.10 6.48 17.86
CA LEU A 32 -7.29 6.04 16.48
C LEU A 32 -7.76 4.59 16.46
N THR A 33 -8.59 4.26 15.48
CA THR A 33 -8.77 2.86 15.09
C THR A 33 -7.48 2.30 14.52
N TYR A 34 -7.31 0.98 14.60
CA TYR A 34 -6.15 0.29 14.02
C TYR A 34 -5.94 0.63 12.54
N ARG A 35 -7.02 0.72 11.76
CA ARG A 35 -6.96 1.10 10.34
C ARG A 35 -6.55 2.56 10.15
N GLU A 36 -7.07 3.49 10.95
CA GLU A 36 -6.66 4.90 10.88
C GLU A 36 -5.18 5.08 11.24
N ALA A 37 -4.67 4.36 12.24
CA ALA A 37 -3.25 4.37 12.59
C ALA A 37 -2.38 3.90 11.41
N VAL A 38 -2.78 2.81 10.73
CA VAL A 38 -2.06 2.34 9.53
C VAL A 38 -2.15 3.32 8.37
N LEU A 39 -3.30 3.93 8.11
CA LEU A 39 -3.42 4.95 7.06
C LEU A 39 -2.51 6.16 7.32
N ARG A 40 -2.45 6.63 8.57
CA ARG A 40 -1.52 7.70 8.97
C ARG A 40 -0.05 7.30 8.75
N VAL A 41 0.31 6.06 9.04
CA VAL A 41 1.65 5.54 8.73
C VAL A 41 1.90 5.55 7.22
N VAL A 42 0.95 5.08 6.41
CA VAL A 42 1.09 5.06 4.94
C VAL A 42 1.37 6.47 4.42
N ASP A 43 0.67 7.48 4.93
CA ASP A 43 0.91 8.88 4.58
C ASP A 43 2.33 9.32 4.97
N SER A 44 2.77 9.00 6.20
CA SER A 44 4.11 9.34 6.68
C SER A 44 5.22 8.68 5.85
N LEU A 45 5.06 7.39 5.50
CA LEU A 45 6.00 6.67 4.63
C LEU A 45 6.08 7.28 3.23
N ASN A 46 4.95 7.73 2.68
CA ASN A 46 4.93 8.44 1.41
C ASN A 46 5.67 9.78 1.48
N GLN A 47 5.49 10.54 2.56
CA GLN A 47 6.18 11.82 2.78
C GLN A 47 7.71 11.65 2.91
N GLN A 48 8.16 10.59 3.58
CA GLN A 48 9.57 10.33 3.83
C GLN A 48 10.29 9.66 2.64
N SER A 49 9.55 8.97 1.78
CA SER A 49 10.09 8.26 0.62
C SER A 49 10.53 9.24 -0.49
N SER A 50 11.57 8.88 -1.23
CA SER A 50 12.01 9.59 -2.44
C SER A 50 11.33 9.12 -3.74
N GLU A 51 10.37 8.20 -3.66
CA GLU A 51 9.72 7.66 -4.86
C GLU A 51 8.81 8.66 -5.57
N GLU A 52 8.65 8.49 -6.87
CA GLU A 52 7.93 9.43 -7.75
C GLU A 52 6.42 9.43 -7.51
N ASN A 53 5.85 8.24 -7.30
CA ASN A 53 4.41 8.02 -7.14
C ASN A 53 4.05 7.75 -5.69
N PHE A 54 2.80 8.05 -5.34
CA PHE A 54 2.25 7.64 -4.06
C PHE A 54 2.02 6.13 -4.01
N TYR A 55 2.14 5.56 -2.82
CA TYR A 55 1.70 4.21 -2.47
C TYR A 55 0.43 4.29 -1.65
N ARG A 56 -0.55 3.47 -1.97
CA ARG A 56 -1.79 3.37 -1.23
C ARG A 56 -1.90 2.02 -0.53
N LEU A 57 -2.53 1.99 0.63
CA LEU A 57 -2.88 0.76 1.34
C LEU A 57 -3.68 -0.16 0.41
N LEU A 58 -3.14 -1.35 0.11
CA LEU A 58 -3.77 -2.37 -0.71
C LEU A 58 -4.56 -3.34 0.17
N GLN A 59 -3.89 -3.87 1.21
CA GLN A 59 -4.48 -4.82 2.14
C GLN A 59 -3.88 -4.60 3.53
N LEU A 60 -4.72 -4.66 4.54
CA LEU A 60 -4.34 -4.65 5.96
C LEU A 60 -4.67 -6.03 6.53
N ASP A 61 -3.71 -6.67 7.17
CA ASP A 61 -3.95 -7.95 7.85
C ASP A 61 -4.84 -7.72 9.08
N SER A 62 -5.52 -8.78 9.53
CA SER A 62 -6.42 -8.71 10.69
C SER A 62 -5.69 -8.19 11.92
N GLN A 63 -6.31 -7.25 12.62
CA GLN A 63 -5.80 -6.76 13.90
C GLN A 63 -5.66 -7.95 14.87
N PRO A 64 -4.49 -8.13 15.51
CA PRO A 64 -4.33 -9.17 16.51
C PRO A 64 -5.18 -8.87 17.74
N GLU A 65 -5.78 -9.91 18.32
CA GLU A 65 -6.44 -9.81 19.62
C GLU A 65 -5.40 -9.39 20.68
N GLY A 66 -5.76 -8.45 21.54
CA GLY A 66 -4.81 -7.94 22.53
C GLY A 66 -5.33 -6.75 23.31
N ASP A 67 -4.41 -6.15 24.06
CA ASP A 67 -4.65 -5.01 24.94
C ASP A 67 -5.32 -3.83 24.20
N GLU A 68 -6.34 -3.22 24.79
CA GLU A 68 -7.05 -2.05 24.24
C GLU A 68 -6.34 -0.72 24.51
N ASN A 69 -5.28 -0.73 25.33
CA ASN A 69 -4.52 0.46 25.69
C ASN A 69 -3.89 1.10 24.44
N PRO A 70 -4.22 2.37 24.12
CA PRO A 70 -3.76 3.04 22.91
C PRO A 70 -2.28 3.44 22.93
N ASP A 71 -1.67 3.56 24.11
CA ASP A 71 -0.26 3.90 24.27
C ASP A 71 0.68 2.72 24.00
N ILE A 72 0.15 1.49 24.04
CA ILE A 72 0.94 0.27 23.80
C ILE A 72 1.06 0.02 22.30
N PRO A 73 2.28 -0.06 21.72
CA PRO A 73 2.46 -0.37 20.31
C PRO A 73 1.81 -1.69 19.91
N LYS A 74 0.94 -1.63 18.89
CA LYS A 74 0.20 -2.76 18.34
C LYS A 74 0.93 -3.31 17.10
N PRO A 75 1.10 -4.63 16.97
CA PRO A 75 1.70 -5.20 15.78
C PRO A 75 0.84 -4.96 14.54
N VAL A 76 1.50 -4.64 13.43
CA VAL A 76 0.88 -4.43 12.11
C VAL A 76 1.61 -5.20 11.03
N SER A 77 0.81 -5.72 10.09
CA SER A 77 1.27 -6.28 8.83
C SER A 77 0.30 -5.84 7.75
N PHE A 78 0.81 -5.22 6.70
CA PHE A 78 0.01 -4.72 5.61
C PHE A 78 0.79 -4.68 4.31
N THR A 79 0.08 -4.53 3.20
CA THR A 79 0.67 -4.28 1.90
C THR A 79 0.20 -2.97 1.34
N MET A 80 1.11 -2.28 0.65
CA MET A 80 0.83 -1.06 -0.08
C MET A 80 1.25 -1.24 -1.54
N LYS A 81 0.53 -0.59 -2.45
CA LYS A 81 0.78 -0.68 -3.89
C LYS A 81 0.94 0.70 -4.50
N GLU A 82 1.90 0.82 -5.41
CA GLU A 82 2.15 2.02 -6.20
C GLU A 82 0.90 2.45 -6.97
N THR A 83 0.62 3.75 -6.95
CA THR A 83 -0.52 4.38 -7.63
C THR A 83 -0.08 5.07 -8.93
N VAL A 84 -1.05 5.53 -9.70
CA VAL A 84 -0.78 6.36 -10.90
C VAL A 84 -0.51 7.83 -10.56
N CYS A 85 -0.76 8.24 -9.32
CA CYS A 85 -0.60 9.62 -8.90
C CYS A 85 0.86 9.93 -8.55
N PRO A 86 1.49 10.93 -9.20
CA PRO A 86 2.78 11.44 -8.73
C PRO A 86 2.61 12.17 -7.39
N LYS A 87 3.68 12.26 -6.60
CA LYS A 87 3.67 12.95 -5.30
C LYS A 87 3.31 14.44 -5.35
N THR A 88 3.36 15.06 -6.53
CA THR A 88 2.94 16.44 -6.78
C THR A 88 1.41 16.61 -6.86
N THR A 89 0.67 15.50 -6.86
CA THR A 89 -0.78 15.49 -6.93
C THR A 89 -1.39 16.06 -5.65
N GLN A 90 -2.36 16.98 -5.79
CA GLN A 90 -3.08 17.59 -4.65
C GLN A 90 -4.34 16.81 -4.25
N LYS A 91 -4.64 15.70 -4.92
CA LYS A 91 -5.81 14.87 -4.63
C LYS A 91 -5.57 13.96 -3.41
N PRO A 92 -6.64 13.55 -2.71
CA PRO A 92 -6.57 12.53 -1.68
C PRO A 92 -6.01 11.21 -2.21
N LEU A 93 -5.27 10.48 -1.37
CA LEU A 93 -4.64 9.20 -1.72
C LEU A 93 -5.69 8.13 -2.09
N GLU A 94 -6.88 8.20 -1.51
CA GLU A 94 -8.00 7.29 -1.75
C GLU A 94 -8.61 7.41 -3.15
N GLU A 95 -8.42 8.56 -3.81
CA GLU A 95 -8.85 8.80 -5.19
C GLU A 95 -7.79 8.38 -6.22
N CYS A 96 -6.59 8.02 -5.76
CA CYS A 96 -5.53 7.54 -6.63
C CYS A 96 -5.71 6.06 -6.92
N ASP A 97 -5.94 5.77 -8.21
CA ASP A 97 -6.02 4.41 -8.71
C ASP A 97 -4.67 3.70 -8.59
N PHE A 98 -4.73 2.40 -8.34
CA PHE A 98 -3.54 1.57 -8.38
C PHE A 98 -2.98 1.49 -9.79
N LYS A 99 -1.66 1.60 -9.92
CA LYS A 99 -0.98 1.34 -11.18
C LYS A 99 -1.04 -0.16 -11.48
N ASP A 100 -1.44 -0.54 -12.69
CA ASP A 100 -1.65 -1.95 -13.04
C ASP A 100 -0.44 -2.84 -12.68
N ASN A 101 0.75 -2.44 -13.13
CA ASN A 101 2.03 -3.07 -12.82
C ASN A 101 2.81 -2.33 -11.72
N GLY A 102 2.08 -1.66 -10.83
CA GLY A 102 2.65 -0.94 -9.70
C GLY A 102 3.37 -1.89 -8.74
N LEU A 103 4.47 -1.43 -8.17
CA LEU A 103 5.21 -2.18 -7.16
C LEU A 103 4.33 -2.40 -5.92
N VAL A 104 4.39 -3.61 -5.37
CA VAL A 104 3.74 -3.96 -4.10
C VAL A 104 4.84 -4.09 -3.05
N LYS A 105 4.63 -3.46 -1.90
CA LYS A 105 5.50 -3.59 -0.73
C LYS A 105 4.74 -4.23 0.41
N ARG A 106 5.41 -5.09 1.15
CA ARG A 106 4.92 -5.64 2.41
C ARG A 106 5.60 -4.90 3.55
N CYS A 107 4.80 -4.40 4.48
CA CYS A 107 5.24 -3.59 5.59
C CYS A 107 4.83 -4.26 6.90
N ASN A 108 5.80 -4.45 7.80
CA ASN A 108 5.60 -5.10 9.09
C ASN A 108 6.21 -4.24 10.19
N GLY A 109 5.59 -4.23 11.37
CA GLY A 109 6.12 -3.47 12.50
C GLY A 109 5.09 -3.24 13.60
N THR A 110 5.16 -2.08 14.24
CA THR A 110 4.22 -1.68 15.30
C THR A 110 3.74 -0.24 15.16
N VAL A 111 2.54 0.06 15.69
CA VAL A 111 1.93 1.40 15.73
C VAL A 111 1.26 1.65 17.07
N THR A 112 1.36 2.85 17.63
CA THR A 112 0.48 3.29 18.73
C THR A 112 -0.85 3.81 18.18
N LEU A 113 -1.91 3.68 18.97
CA LEU A 113 -3.25 4.15 18.62
C LEU A 113 -3.54 5.54 19.22
N ASP A 114 -2.74 6.02 20.16
CA ASP A 114 -2.85 7.39 20.66
C ASP A 114 -2.49 8.39 19.54
N ALA A 115 -3.44 9.24 19.16
CA ALA A 115 -3.27 10.18 18.07
C ALA A 115 -2.29 11.31 18.39
N ASP A 116 -2.14 11.67 19.67
CA ASP A 116 -1.31 12.78 20.16
C ASP A 116 0.13 12.32 20.42
N ARG A 117 0.29 11.03 20.78
CA ARG A 117 1.57 10.35 20.99
C ARG A 117 1.84 9.30 19.92
N SER A 118 1.51 9.62 18.67
CA SER A 118 1.64 8.67 17.57
C SER A 118 3.11 8.31 17.35
N TYR A 119 3.42 7.02 17.51
CA TYR A 119 4.71 6.43 17.30
C TYR A 119 4.52 5.17 16.45
N TYR A 120 5.45 4.93 15.54
CA TYR A 120 5.48 3.71 14.75
C TYR A 120 6.91 3.28 14.47
N ASP A 121 7.10 1.98 14.35
CA ASP A 121 8.36 1.36 13.92
C ASP A 121 8.02 0.30 12.89
N ILE A 122 8.21 0.62 11.60
CA ILE A 122 7.73 -0.17 10.47
C ILE A 122 8.82 -0.25 9.41
N ASN A 123 9.09 -1.48 8.97
CA ASN A 123 9.94 -1.75 7.82
C ASN A 123 9.10 -2.24 6.64
N CYS A 124 9.44 -1.76 5.44
CA CYS A 124 8.76 -2.13 4.20
C CYS A 124 9.72 -2.73 3.19
N ASP A 125 9.46 -3.97 2.78
CA ASP A 125 10.23 -4.67 1.76
C ASP A 125 9.40 -4.83 0.48
N GLU A 126 10.05 -4.84 -0.69
CA GLU A 126 9.37 -5.20 -1.95
C GLU A 126 8.81 -6.62 -1.85
N ALA A 127 7.50 -6.78 -2.05
CA ALA A 127 6.86 -8.08 -1.98
C ALA A 127 7.36 -8.98 -3.13
N GLN A 128 7.62 -10.26 -2.87
CA GLN A 128 8.12 -11.20 -3.88
C GLN A 128 7.21 -11.32 -5.11
N GLU A 129 5.92 -11.01 -4.98
CA GLU A 129 4.98 -10.92 -6.10
C GLU A 129 5.39 -9.89 -7.16
N ALA A 130 5.99 -8.77 -6.77
CA ALA A 130 6.50 -7.76 -7.72
C ALA A 130 7.66 -8.31 -8.58
N ARG A 131 8.50 -9.18 -8.01
CA ARG A 131 9.54 -9.90 -8.78
C ARG A 131 8.90 -10.85 -9.79
N PHE A 132 7.84 -11.53 -9.40
CA PHE A 132 7.10 -12.46 -10.27
C PHE A 132 6.39 -11.74 -11.42
N VAL A 133 5.81 -10.56 -11.19
CA VAL A 133 5.20 -9.73 -12.24
C VAL A 133 6.24 -9.25 -13.25
N ARG A 134 7.37 -8.68 -12.80
CA ARG A 134 8.47 -8.30 -13.69
C ARG A 134 8.99 -9.47 -14.52
N LEU A 135 9.14 -10.64 -13.88
CA LEU A 135 9.58 -11.86 -14.54
C LEU A 135 8.56 -12.34 -15.58
N ARG A 136 7.26 -12.31 -15.25
CA ARG A 136 6.17 -12.64 -16.18
C ARG A 136 6.16 -11.73 -17.41
N ASP A 137 6.36 -10.43 -17.24
CA ASP A 137 6.41 -9.49 -18.36
C ASP A 137 7.64 -9.71 -19.25
N PHE A 138 8.76 -10.09 -18.64
CA PHE A 138 9.95 -10.51 -19.37
C PHE A 138 9.69 -11.78 -20.20
N PHE A 139 9.02 -12.77 -19.62
CA PHE A 139 8.62 -14.01 -20.31
C PHE A 139 7.61 -13.74 -21.44
N LYS A 140 6.61 -12.88 -21.23
CA LYS A 140 5.66 -12.49 -22.30
C LYS A 140 6.37 -11.84 -23.49
N LYS A 141 7.33 -10.93 -23.25
CA LYS A 141 8.13 -10.33 -24.33
C LYS A 141 9.00 -11.36 -25.06
N ALA A 142 9.61 -12.29 -24.33
CA ALA A 142 10.38 -13.38 -24.92
C ALA A 142 9.51 -14.30 -25.79
N GLU A 143 8.34 -14.68 -25.29
CA GLU A 143 7.38 -15.53 -26.00
C GLU A 143 6.86 -14.86 -27.29
N GLN A 144 6.54 -13.56 -27.25
CA GLN A 144 6.15 -12.82 -28.45
C GLN A 144 7.25 -12.83 -29.53
N LYS A 145 8.52 -12.70 -29.13
CA LYS A 145 9.67 -12.71 -30.06
C LYS A 145 9.89 -14.10 -30.67
N ILE A 146 9.69 -15.16 -29.89
CA ILE A 146 9.80 -16.56 -30.35
C ILE A 146 8.62 -16.93 -31.26
N ARG A 147 7.40 -16.56 -30.88
CA ARG A 147 6.17 -16.78 -31.67
C ARG A 147 6.26 -16.13 -33.05
N GLY A 148 6.84 -14.94 -33.15
CA GLY A 148 7.09 -14.27 -34.43
C GLY A 148 7.98 -15.09 -35.39
N ARG A 149 9.02 -15.74 -34.86
CA ARG A 149 9.93 -16.60 -35.63
C ARG A 149 9.30 -17.94 -36.05
N ILE A 150 8.58 -18.60 -35.13
CA ILE A 150 7.96 -19.92 -35.40
C ILE A 150 6.83 -19.81 -36.44
N ARG A 151 6.09 -18.69 -36.47
CA ARG A 151 5.06 -18.42 -37.50
C ARG A 151 5.62 -18.38 -38.93
N GLY A 152 6.90 -18.03 -39.09
CA GLY A 152 7.59 -18.06 -40.39
C GLY A 152 7.91 -19.48 -40.85
N ILE A 153 8.32 -20.35 -39.91
CA ILE A 153 8.69 -21.75 -40.18
C ILE A 153 7.45 -22.59 -40.51
N GLY A 154 6.38 -22.45 -39.72
CA GLY A 154 5.12 -23.18 -39.96
C GLY A 154 4.52 -22.92 -41.34
N ARG A 155 4.61 -21.67 -41.85
CA ARG A 155 4.15 -21.32 -43.21
C ARG A 155 4.98 -21.93 -44.34
N ARG A 156 6.25 -22.27 -44.10
CA ARG A 156 7.08 -22.99 -45.08
C ARG A 156 6.75 -24.49 -45.08
N ILE A 157 6.62 -25.10 -43.90
CA ILE A 157 6.25 -26.52 -43.77
C ILE A 157 4.86 -26.80 -44.36
N TRP A 158 3.89 -25.91 -44.13
CA TRP A 158 2.55 -26.04 -44.70
C TRP A 158 2.54 -26.01 -46.25
N ARG A 159 3.38 -25.18 -46.87
CA ARG A 159 3.52 -25.13 -48.34
C ARG A 159 4.12 -26.41 -48.91
N ILE A 160 5.13 -26.97 -48.25
CA ILE A 160 5.77 -28.24 -48.66
C ILE A 160 4.75 -29.39 -48.55
N GLY A 161 4.04 -29.47 -47.43
CA GLY A 161 3.01 -30.49 -47.23
C GLY A 161 1.83 -30.38 -48.20
N LYS A 162 1.49 -29.16 -48.66
CA LYS A 162 0.48 -28.95 -49.71
C LYS A 162 0.96 -29.51 -51.06
N GLY A 163 2.19 -29.22 -51.47
CA GLY A 163 2.77 -29.72 -52.72
C GLY A 163 2.85 -31.26 -52.79
N ILE A 164 3.27 -31.92 -51.70
CA ILE A 164 3.32 -33.39 -51.63
C ILE A 164 1.92 -34.01 -51.77
N ARG A 165 0.91 -33.38 -51.16
CA ARG A 165 -0.48 -33.85 -51.23
C ARG A 165 -1.05 -33.75 -52.64
N ASP A 166 -0.69 -32.71 -53.37
CA ASP A 166 -1.14 -32.52 -54.76
C ASP A 166 -0.44 -33.50 -55.73
N ILE A 167 0.80 -33.90 -55.43
CA ILE A 167 1.51 -34.97 -56.16
C ILE A 167 0.86 -36.33 -55.89
N LEU A 168 0.58 -36.66 -54.62
CA LEU A 168 -0.03 -37.94 -54.25
C LEU A 168 -1.43 -38.14 -54.86
N LYS A 169 -2.20 -37.08 -55.05
CA LYS A 169 -3.52 -37.12 -55.69
C LYS A 169 -3.48 -37.42 -57.19
N ASN A 170 -2.34 -37.17 -57.85
CA ASN A 170 -2.16 -37.36 -59.29
C ASN A 170 -1.39 -38.65 -59.64
N LEU A 171 -1.10 -39.51 -58.66
CA LEU A 171 -0.46 -40.78 -58.93
C LEU A 171 -1.47 -41.77 -59.55
N PRO A 172 -1.11 -42.45 -60.65
CA PRO A 172 -1.98 -43.46 -61.25
C PRO A 172 -2.14 -44.64 -60.27
N PRO A 173 -3.31 -45.31 -60.27
CA PRO A 173 -3.54 -46.44 -59.38
C PRO A 173 -2.53 -47.55 -59.68
N ARG A 174 -1.96 -48.12 -58.61
CA ARG A 174 -1.04 -49.25 -58.75
C ARG A 174 -1.76 -50.39 -59.49
N PRO A 175 -1.14 -50.99 -60.52
CA PRO A 175 -1.70 -52.16 -61.16
C PRO A 175 -1.82 -53.28 -60.12
N ARG A 176 -3.03 -53.85 -60.04
CA ARG A 176 -3.29 -55.05 -59.24
C ARG A 176 -2.66 -56.22 -59.97
N VAL A 177 -1.67 -56.84 -59.33
CA VAL A 177 -1.14 -58.16 -59.69
C VAL A 177 -1.94 -59.19 -58.91
#